data_AF-A0A7K4C962-F1
#
_entry.id   AF-A0A7K4C962-F1
#
_cell.length_a   1.000
_cell.length_b   1.000
_cell.length_c   1.000
_cell.angle_alpha   90.00
_cell.angle_beta   90.00
_cell.angle_gamma   90.00
#
_symmetry.space_group_name_H-M   'P 1'
#
loop_
_entity.id
_entity.type
_entity.pdbx_description
1 polymer ?
#
loop_
_entity_poly.entity_id
_entity_poly.type
_entity_poly.pdbx_seq_one_letter_code
_entity_poly.pdbx_strand_id
1 'polypeptide(L)'
;MEDIKSSLKYVPTTCPYCGVGCGLNLVVNDGKLVGVEPYKRSPVNEGKLCPKGATCWESVNGPGRLTKPLIKKGDKFEEASWDEAIDLVVKKFTEIHKAGGPKALGFHTSCRTVNEDCYALQKWARVAFQTNNVDNCARICHGPSVAGLSLSFGS
;
A
#
# COMPACT_ATOMS: atom_id res chain seq x y z
N MET A 1 36.13 -4.20 25.76
CA MET A 1 34.65 -4.20 25.84
C MET A 1 34.22 -2.92 25.15
N GLU A 2 33.91 -3.02 23.86
CA GLU A 2 33.48 -1.87 23.06
C GLU A 2 32.03 -1.54 23.43
N ASP A 3 31.79 -0.28 23.77
CA ASP A 3 30.50 0.27 24.17
C ASP A 3 29.47 0.14 23.02
N ILE A 4 28.71 -0.94 22.99
CA ILE A 4 27.54 -1.08 22.11
C ILE A 4 26.40 -0.23 22.69
N LYS A 5 26.41 1.08 22.43
CA LYS A 5 25.20 1.91 22.56
C LYS A 5 24.28 1.65 21.37
N SER A 6 23.67 0.46 21.35
CA SER A 6 22.48 0.21 20.54
C SER A 6 21.35 1.09 21.08
N SER A 7 21.09 2.22 20.44
CA SER A 7 19.96 3.07 20.82
C SER A 7 18.71 2.60 20.09
N LEU A 8 17.86 1.85 20.79
CA LEU A 8 16.52 1.52 20.28
C LEU A 8 15.71 2.80 20.06
N LYS A 9 15.19 2.97 18.85
CA LYS A 9 14.27 4.05 18.48
C LYS A 9 12.86 3.50 18.35
N TYR A 10 11.92 4.13 19.03
CA TYR A 10 10.49 3.81 18.95
C TYR A 10 9.81 4.84 18.06
N VAL A 11 9.23 4.39 16.95
CA VAL A 11 8.59 5.27 15.96
C VAL A 11 7.09 4.99 15.93
N PRO A 12 6.23 5.90 16.39
CA PRO A 12 4.80 5.69 16.43
C PRO A 12 4.21 5.59 15.02
N THR A 13 3.29 4.66 14.82
CA THR A 13 2.56 4.42 13.58
C THR A 13 1.25 3.66 13.84
N THR A 14 0.55 3.33 12.76
CA THR A 14 -0.69 2.56 12.77
C THR A 14 -0.45 1.17 12.19
N CYS A 15 -1.12 0.16 12.75
CA CYS A 15 -1.11 -1.21 12.26
C CYS A 15 -1.58 -1.30 10.81
N PRO A 16 -0.84 -1.96 9.89
CA PRO A 16 -1.14 -1.98 8.46
C PRO A 16 -2.16 -3.05 8.05
N TYR A 17 -2.90 -3.64 9.00
CA TYR A 17 -3.79 -4.79 8.75
C TYR A 17 -5.26 -4.42 8.61
N CYS A 18 -6.08 -4.68 9.62
CA CYS A 18 -7.52 -4.46 9.54
C CYS A 18 -7.87 -2.97 9.74
N GLY A 19 -9.11 -2.62 9.42
CA GLY A 19 -9.62 -1.25 9.54
C GLY A 19 -9.79 -0.72 10.96
N VAL A 20 -9.42 -1.48 12.00
CA VAL A 20 -9.47 -0.99 13.40
C VAL A 20 -8.45 0.13 13.59
N GLY A 21 -7.28 0.05 12.98
CA GLY A 21 -6.26 1.10 13.06
C GLY A 21 -5.53 1.16 14.41
N CYS A 22 -5.18 0.01 15.00
CA CYS A 22 -4.43 -0.03 16.26
C CYS A 22 -3.13 0.79 16.18
N GLY A 23 -2.88 1.63 17.18
CA GLY A 23 -1.61 2.34 17.34
C GLY A 23 -0.51 1.44 17.91
N LEU A 24 0.68 1.55 17.34
CA LEU A 24 1.89 0.83 17.77
C LEU A 24 3.15 1.66 17.50
N ASN A 25 4.26 1.29 18.11
CA ASN A 25 5.59 1.80 17.80
C ASN A 25 6.35 0.76 17.01
N LEU A 26 6.97 1.15 15.90
CA LEU A 26 8.03 0.36 15.27
C LEU A 26 9.29 0.48 16.12
N VAL A 27 9.93 -0.64 16.42
CA VAL A 27 11.20 -0.68 17.16
C VAL A 27 12.32 -0.80 16.14
N VAL A 28 13.17 0.22 16.10
CA VAL A 28 14.29 0.32 15.14
C VAL A 28 15.61 0.27 15.92
N ASN A 29 16.51 -0.62 15.51
CA ASN A 29 17.86 -0.72 16.03
C ASN A 29 18.86 -0.54 14.88
N ASP A 30 19.75 0.45 14.97
CA ASP A 30 20.77 0.73 13.93
C ASP A 30 20.18 0.78 12.51
N GLY A 31 19.05 1.46 12.36
CA GLY A 31 18.33 1.60 11.08
C GLY A 31 17.55 0.36 10.62
N LYS A 32 17.63 -0.76 11.35
CA LYS A 32 16.90 -2.00 11.06
C LYS A 32 15.62 -2.09 11.88
N LEU A 33 14.53 -2.45 11.23
CA LEU A 33 13.27 -2.75 11.89
C LEU A 33 13.40 -4.11 12.60
N VAL A 34 13.32 -4.12 13.93
CA VAL A 34 13.56 -5.31 14.78
C VAL A 34 12.34 -5.74 15.58
N GLY A 35 11.26 -4.98 15.56
CA GLY A 35 10.07 -5.33 16.31
C GLY A 35 8.99 -4.27 16.31
N VAL A 36 7.98 -4.51 17.14
CA VAL A 36 6.94 -3.55 17.48
C VAL A 36 6.72 -3.52 18.99
N GLU A 37 6.35 -2.36 19.51
CA GLU A 37 5.91 -2.17 20.89
C GLU A 37 4.50 -1.56 20.87
N PRO A 38 3.54 -2.08 21.64
CA PRO A 38 2.20 -1.50 21.64
C PRO A 38 2.20 -0.04 22.11
N TYR A 39 1.49 0.83 21.39
CA TYR A 39 1.36 2.22 21.83
C TYR A 39 0.31 2.30 22.95
N LYS A 40 0.76 2.30 24.20
CA LYS A 40 -0.10 2.23 25.40
C LYS A 40 -1.16 3.32 25.49
N ARG A 41 -0.91 4.51 24.92
CA ARG A 41 -1.84 5.66 24.94
C ARG A 41 -2.71 5.75 23.68
N SER A 42 -2.69 4.73 22.81
CA SER A 42 -3.55 4.73 21.64
C SER A 42 -5.02 4.67 22.05
N PRO A 43 -5.87 5.62 21.60
CA PRO A 43 -7.29 5.63 21.94
C PRO A 43 -8.07 4.47 21.28
N VAL A 44 -7.49 3.86 20.25
CA VAL A 44 -8.13 2.80 19.47
C VAL A 44 -8.03 1.43 20.15
N ASN A 45 -6.88 1.15 20.77
CA ASN A 45 -6.55 -0.20 21.25
C ASN A 45 -5.94 -0.25 22.65
N GLU A 46 -5.70 0.89 23.31
CA GLU A 46 -5.21 0.95 24.70
C GLU A 46 -3.97 0.08 24.96
N GLY A 47 -3.05 0.04 23.99
CA GLY A 47 -1.84 -0.80 24.08
C GLY A 47 -2.05 -2.30 23.84
N LYS A 48 -3.23 -2.75 23.37
CA LYS A 48 -3.48 -4.15 23.01
C LYS A 48 -3.15 -4.40 21.54
N LEU A 49 -2.48 -5.50 21.22
CA LEU A 49 -2.24 -5.94 19.85
C LEU A 49 -2.70 -7.40 19.68
N CYS A 50 -3.27 -7.71 18.52
CA CYS A 50 -3.47 -9.10 18.10
C CYS A 50 -2.17 -9.69 17.51
N PRO A 51 -2.10 -11.02 17.25
CA PRO A 51 -0.89 -11.64 16.70
C PRO A 51 -0.38 -10.97 15.42
N LYS A 52 -1.27 -10.60 14.51
CA LYS A 52 -0.90 -9.87 13.27
C LYS A 52 -0.22 -8.54 13.57
N GLY A 53 -0.77 -7.76 14.50
CA GLY A 53 -0.19 -6.47 14.88
C GLY A 53 1.19 -6.63 15.53
N ALA A 54 1.36 -7.65 16.37
CA ALA A 54 2.62 -7.95 17.06
C ALA A 54 3.73 -8.43 16.11
N THR A 55 3.39 -9.00 14.96
CA THR A 55 4.36 -9.53 13.97
C THR A 55 4.36 -8.77 12.64
N CYS A 56 3.69 -7.60 12.56
CA CYS A 56 3.50 -6.89 11.29
C CYS A 56 4.80 -6.48 10.59
N TRP A 57 5.87 -6.35 11.37
CA TRP A 57 7.19 -5.92 10.93
C TRP A 57 7.98 -7.01 10.18
N GLU A 58 7.66 -8.29 10.40
CA GLU A 58 8.45 -9.42 9.87
C GLU A 58 8.44 -9.46 8.34
N SER A 59 7.29 -9.14 7.73
CA SER A 59 7.14 -9.16 6.27
C SER A 59 8.06 -8.17 5.54
N VAL A 60 8.47 -7.08 6.21
CA VAL A 60 9.39 -6.08 5.67
C VAL A 60 10.78 -6.67 5.43
N ASN A 61 11.19 -7.63 6.26
CA ASN A 61 12.49 -8.30 6.21
C ASN A 61 12.39 -9.72 5.60
N GLY A 62 11.24 -10.09 5.02
CA GLY A 62 11.02 -11.42 4.46
C GLY A 62 11.90 -11.69 3.23
N PRO A 63 12.36 -12.94 3.03
CA PRO A 63 13.29 -13.28 1.94
C PRO A 63 12.69 -13.13 0.54
N GLY A 64 11.36 -13.12 0.41
CA GLY A 64 10.65 -12.95 -0.86
C GLY A 64 10.40 -11.49 -1.27
N ARG A 65 10.96 -10.51 -0.55
CA ARG A 65 10.74 -9.10 -0.86
C ARG A 65 11.41 -8.72 -2.19
N LEU A 66 10.61 -8.28 -3.15
CA LEU A 66 11.12 -7.72 -4.40
C LEU A 66 11.84 -6.39 -4.13
N THR A 67 13.07 -6.28 -4.65
CA THR A 67 13.93 -5.09 -4.51
C THR A 67 14.20 -4.40 -5.85
N LYS A 68 13.82 -5.03 -6.96
CA LYS A 68 13.99 -4.52 -8.32
C LYS A 68 12.72 -4.75 -9.15
N PRO A 69 12.43 -3.88 -10.13
CA PRO A 69 11.42 -4.15 -11.14
C PRO A 69 11.69 -5.46 -11.88
N LEU A 70 10.63 -6.16 -12.27
CA LEU A 70 10.68 -7.37 -13.07
C LEU A 70 9.83 -7.21 -14.34
N ILE A 71 10.42 -7.43 -15.51
CA ILE A 71 9.73 -7.36 -16.81
C ILE A 71 9.57 -8.78 -17.36
N LYS A 72 8.38 -9.10 -17.86
CA LYS A 72 8.12 -10.40 -18.50
C LYS A 72 8.70 -10.41 -19.92
N LYS A 73 9.61 -11.34 -20.20
CA LYS A 73 10.16 -11.63 -21.53
C LYS A 73 9.90 -13.09 -21.89
N GLY A 74 9.08 -13.32 -22.92
CA GLY A 74 8.53 -14.64 -23.20
C GLY A 74 7.75 -15.18 -22.01
N ASP A 75 8.18 -16.31 -21.46
CA ASP A 75 7.54 -16.98 -20.32
C ASP A 75 8.20 -16.71 -18.96
N LYS A 76 9.22 -15.85 -18.89
CA LYS A 76 9.98 -15.58 -17.66
C LYS A 76 9.97 -14.11 -17.27
N PHE A 77 10.13 -13.85 -15.98
CA PHE A 77 10.38 -12.52 -15.44
C PHE A 77 11.88 -12.31 -15.28
N GLU A 78 12.38 -11.19 -15.78
CA GLU A 78 13.77 -10.78 -15.69
C GLU A 78 13.87 -9.44 -14.95
N GLU A 79 14.94 -9.25 -14.18
CA GLU A 79 15.22 -7.97 -13.52
C GLU A 79 15.43 -6.85 -14.55
N ALA A 80 14.92 -5.67 -14.23
CA ALA A 80 15.04 -4.46 -15.04
C ALA A 80 15.42 -3.26 -14.18
N SER A 81 15.92 -2.20 -14.82
CA SER A 81 16.08 -0.90 -14.14
C SER A 81 14.72 -0.22 -13.97
N TRP A 82 14.66 0.78 -13.09
CA TRP A 82 13.46 1.61 -12.95
C TRP A 82 13.12 2.36 -14.24
N ASP A 83 14.12 2.90 -14.94
CA ASP A 83 13.92 3.62 -16.20
C ASP A 83 13.34 2.70 -17.27
N GLU A 84 13.91 1.50 -17.45
CA GLU A 84 13.41 0.51 -18.42
C GLU A 84 11.96 0.10 -18.12
N ALA A 85 11.65 -0.14 -16.84
CA ALA A 85 10.31 -0.55 -16.43
C ALA A 85 9.28 0.57 -16.65
N ILE A 86 9.62 1.81 -16.28
CA ILE A 86 8.74 2.97 -16.44
C ILE A 86 8.56 3.28 -17.93
N ASP A 87 9.62 3.28 -18.73
CA ASP A 87 9.55 3.54 -20.18
C ASP A 87 8.65 2.52 -20.88
N LEU A 88 8.75 1.24 -20.51
CA LEU A 88 7.87 0.21 -21.04
C LEU A 88 6.39 0.48 -20.70
N VAL A 89 6.11 0.82 -19.43
CA VAL A 89 4.74 1.15 -18.98
C VAL A 89 4.21 2.37 -19.73
N VAL A 90 4.98 3.45 -19.82
CA VAL A 90 4.60 4.69 -20.52
C VAL A 90 4.31 4.41 -22.00
N LYS A 91 5.20 3.67 -22.68
CA LYS A 91 5.02 3.28 -24.08
C LYS A 91 3.71 2.52 -24.27
N LYS A 92 3.48 1.47 -23.47
CA LYS A 92 2.28 0.62 -23.60
C LYS A 92 1.00 1.35 -23.25
N PHE A 93 0.99 2.12 -22.17
CA PHE A 93 -0.15 2.95 -21.80
C PHE A 93 -0.50 3.95 -22.90
N THR A 94 0.51 4.59 -23.50
CA THR A 94 0.31 5.54 -24.59
C THR A 94 -0.23 4.86 -25.85
N GLU A 95 0.32 3.70 -26.23
CA GLU A 95 -0.16 2.90 -27.37
C GLU A 95 -1.65 2.53 -27.21
N ILE A 96 -2.02 1.99 -26.05
CA ILE A 96 -3.40 1.57 -25.74
C ILE A 96 -4.34 2.78 -25.69
N HIS A 97 -3.91 3.88 -25.05
CA HIS A 97 -4.71 5.09 -24.96
C HIS A 97 -4.96 5.72 -26.34
N LYS A 98 -3.96 5.74 -27.23
CA LYS A 98 -4.13 6.25 -28.60
C LYS A 98 -5.08 5.37 -29.43
N ALA A 99 -5.03 4.06 -29.25
CA ALA A 99 -5.87 3.12 -30.00
C ALA A 99 -7.32 3.05 -29.51
N GLY A 100 -7.54 3.06 -28.20
CA GLY A 100 -8.86 2.80 -27.58
C GLY A 100 -9.41 3.95 -26.72
N GLY A 101 -8.71 5.08 -26.65
CA GLY A 101 -9.09 6.24 -25.85
C GLY A 101 -9.05 6.00 -24.33
N PRO A 102 -9.62 6.92 -23.54
CA PRO A 102 -9.67 6.86 -22.07
C PRO A 102 -10.22 5.56 -21.48
N LYS A 103 -11.25 4.98 -22.11
CA LYS A 103 -11.96 3.80 -21.60
C LYS A 103 -11.19 2.49 -21.79
N ALA A 104 -10.11 2.49 -22.56
CA ALA A 104 -9.24 1.33 -22.74
C ALA A 104 -8.25 1.13 -21.58
N LEU A 105 -8.11 2.12 -20.70
CA LEU A 105 -7.25 2.05 -19.51
C LEU A 105 -8.08 1.73 -18.26
N GLY A 106 -7.45 1.05 -17.31
CA GLY A 106 -8.01 0.74 -16.00
C GLY A 106 -6.98 0.94 -14.90
N PHE A 107 -7.43 1.41 -13.74
CA PHE A 107 -6.60 1.71 -12.58
C PHE A 107 -7.18 1.01 -11.36
N HIS A 108 -6.32 0.48 -10.49
CA HIS A 108 -6.73 -0.18 -9.26
C HIS A 108 -5.91 0.36 -8.10
N THR A 109 -6.58 1.00 -7.14
CA THR A 109 -5.95 1.48 -5.90
C THR A 109 -5.99 0.42 -4.80
N SER A 110 -5.22 0.57 -3.73
CA SER A 110 -5.19 -0.39 -2.63
C SER A 110 -5.67 0.25 -1.34
N CYS A 111 -6.55 -0.44 -0.62
CA CYS A 111 -6.99 -0.07 0.73
C CYS A 111 -5.89 -0.30 1.79
N ARG A 112 -4.70 -0.76 1.37
CA ARG A 112 -3.53 -1.02 2.21
C ARG A 112 -2.43 0.03 2.03
N THR A 113 -2.57 0.92 1.05
CA THR A 113 -1.72 2.12 0.91
C THR A 113 -2.35 3.30 1.64
N VAL A 114 -1.62 4.40 1.73
CA VAL A 114 -2.14 5.62 2.37
C VAL A 114 -3.18 6.30 1.46
N ASN A 115 -4.01 7.18 2.05
CA ASN A 115 -5.08 7.85 1.33
C ASN A 115 -4.55 8.79 0.23
N GLU A 116 -3.36 9.34 0.43
CA GLU A 116 -2.65 10.21 -0.50
C GLU A 116 -2.31 9.48 -1.80
N ASP A 117 -1.87 8.21 -1.72
CA ASP A 117 -1.59 7.38 -2.90
C ASP A 117 -2.87 7.06 -3.67
N CYS A 118 -3.95 6.72 -2.95
CA CYS A 118 -5.27 6.49 -3.54
C CYS A 118 -5.78 7.76 -4.24
N TYR A 119 -5.60 8.93 -3.61
CA TYR A 119 -5.96 10.23 -4.16
C TYR A 119 -5.13 10.57 -5.40
N ALA A 120 -3.82 10.36 -5.37
CA ALA A 120 -2.92 10.62 -6.48
C ALA A 120 -3.28 9.74 -7.69
N LEU A 121 -3.49 8.43 -7.48
CA LEU A 121 -3.81 7.49 -8.56
C LEU A 121 -5.19 7.78 -9.17
N GLN A 122 -6.21 8.07 -8.35
CA GLN A 122 -7.53 8.42 -8.89
C GLN A 122 -7.52 9.76 -9.62
N LYS A 123 -6.73 10.73 -9.16
CA LYS A 123 -6.56 12.02 -9.84
C LYS A 123 -5.87 11.82 -11.18
N TRP A 124 -4.85 10.96 -11.22
CA TRP A 124 -4.17 10.61 -12.45
C TRP A 124 -5.12 9.96 -13.47
N ALA A 125 -5.91 8.98 -13.04
CA ALA A 125 -6.92 8.34 -13.88
C ALA A 125 -7.96 9.34 -14.43
N ARG A 126 -8.57 10.13 -13.55
CA ARG A 126 -9.69 11.02 -13.90
C ARG A 126 -9.25 12.30 -14.62
N VAL A 127 -8.12 12.89 -14.24
CA VAL A 127 -7.68 14.18 -14.77
C VAL A 127 -6.69 14.01 -15.93
N ALA A 128 -5.69 13.13 -15.81
CA ALA A 128 -4.69 13.00 -16.87
C ALA A 128 -5.20 12.12 -18.01
N PHE A 129 -5.85 11.00 -17.68
CA PHE A 129 -6.34 10.04 -18.68
C PHE A 129 -7.83 10.16 -18.99
N GLN A 130 -8.54 11.07 -18.33
CA GLN A 130 -9.96 11.37 -18.59
C GLN A 130 -10.86 10.12 -18.50
N THR A 131 -10.58 9.22 -17.56
CA THR A 131 -11.34 8.00 -17.36
C THR A 131 -11.81 7.82 -15.91
N ASN A 132 -12.99 7.23 -15.75
CA ASN A 132 -13.52 6.79 -14.46
C ASN A 132 -13.30 5.30 -14.19
N ASN A 133 -12.52 4.62 -15.03
CA ASN A 133 -12.12 3.23 -14.84
C ASN A 133 -11.07 3.12 -13.72
N VAL A 134 -11.45 3.47 -12.51
CA VAL A 134 -10.64 3.36 -11.29
C VAL A 134 -11.47 2.74 -10.18
N ASP A 135 -10.97 1.66 -9.57
CA ASP A 135 -11.65 0.98 -8.46
C ASP A 135 -10.65 0.53 -7.39
N ASN A 136 -11.15 -0.13 -6.34
CA ASN A 136 -10.34 -0.64 -5.23
C ASN A 136 -10.95 -1.89 -4.57
N CYS A 137 -10.22 -2.46 -3.59
CA CYS A 137 -10.63 -3.65 -2.85
C CYS A 137 -11.95 -3.52 -2.08
N ALA A 138 -12.40 -2.30 -1.74
CA ALA A 138 -13.66 -2.10 -1.05
C ALA A 138 -14.86 -2.49 -1.91
N ARG A 139 -14.73 -2.54 -3.25
CA ARG A 139 -15.77 -3.01 -4.17
C ARG A 139 -16.33 -4.37 -3.76
N ILE A 140 -15.44 -5.32 -3.46
CA ILE A 140 -15.81 -6.69 -3.10
C ILE A 140 -16.14 -6.85 -1.61
N CYS A 141 -15.70 -5.92 -0.76
CA CYS A 141 -15.80 -6.06 0.69
C CYS A 141 -17.00 -5.29 1.26
N HIS A 142 -17.11 -3.99 0.95
CA HIS A 142 -18.12 -3.09 1.51
C HIS A 142 -18.98 -2.39 0.44
N GLY A 143 -18.89 -2.79 -0.83
CA GLY A 143 -19.71 -2.26 -1.92
C GLY A 143 -21.21 -2.25 -1.61
N PRO A 144 -21.81 -3.35 -1.12
CA PRO A 144 -23.23 -3.37 -0.72
C PRO A 144 -23.54 -2.48 0.48
N SER A 145 -22.62 -2.35 1.43
CA SER A 145 -22.81 -1.48 2.61
C SER A 145 -22.95 -0.02 2.19
N VAL A 146 -22.10 0.46 1.26
CA VAL A 146 -22.18 1.82 0.74
C VAL A 146 -23.52 2.06 0.04
N ALA A 147 -23.95 1.13 -0.81
CA ALA A 147 -25.24 1.24 -1.50
C ALA A 147 -26.43 1.28 -0.52
N GLY A 148 -26.45 0.38 0.47
CA GLY A 148 -27.53 0.30 1.46
C GLY A 148 -27.61 1.53 2.36
N LEU A 149 -26.47 2.02 2.86
CA LEU A 149 -26.41 3.21 3.71
C LEU A 149 -26.80 4.47 2.92
N SER A 150 -26.32 4.63 1.68
CA SER A 150 -26.67 5.78 0.84
C SER A 150 -28.17 5.86 0.57
N LEU A 151 -28.84 4.72 0.35
CA LEU A 151 -30.30 4.67 0.16
C LEU A 151 -31.09 4.96 1.44
N SER A 152 -30.56 4.58 2.60
CA SER A 152 -31.29 4.64 3.87
C SER A 152 -31.06 5.94 4.65
N PHE A 153 -29.84 6.47 4.62
CA PHE A 153 -29.39 7.57 5.48
C PHE A 153 -28.82 8.77 4.71
N GLY A 154 -28.70 8.69 3.39
CA GLY A 154 -27.97 9.69 2.60
C GLY A 154 -26.47 9.39 2.57
N SER A 155 -25.77 9.98 1.60
CA SER A 155 -24.35 9.72 1.30
C SER A 155 -23.40 10.12 2.43
#